data_AF-A0A7J5EBD9-F1
#
_entry.id   AF-A0A7J5EBD9-F1
#
_cell.length_a   1.000
_cell.length_b   1.000
_cell.length_c   1.000
_cell.angle_alpha   90.00
_cell.angle_beta   90.00
_cell.angle_gamma   90.00
#
_symmetry.space_group_name_H-M   'P 1'
#
loop_
_entity.id
_entity.type
_entity.pdbx_description
1 polymer ?
#
loop_
_entity_poly.entity_id
_entity_poly.type
_entity_poly.pdbx_seq_one_letter_code
_entity_poly.pdbx_strand_id
1 'polypeptide(L)'
;MPTQKIYYFCNINFKRCVLVDTRKVIVVGDRILIKPEEDLQKTNSGLYLPPGVAQKEKVQGGYVIKVGPGYAIPAPVDDDEPWKEKEPAKYIPLQAKEGDFVLFLRKDAVELELDKQKMVIVSQNSILLILRDEDLLT
;
A
#
# COMPACT_ATOMS: atom_id res chain seq x y z
N MET A 1 23.14 3.21 -16.33
CA MET A 1 22.56 1.89 -15.97
C MET A 1 21.10 2.12 -15.60
N PRO A 2 20.15 1.46 -16.26
CA PRO A 2 18.74 1.81 -16.18
C PRO A 2 18.11 1.12 -14.97
N THR A 3 17.36 1.86 -14.15
CA THR A 3 16.21 1.39 -13.36
C THR A 3 15.79 2.52 -12.41
N GLN A 4 14.65 3.14 -12.70
CA GLN A 4 13.50 3.20 -11.79
C GLN A 4 12.47 4.14 -12.41
N LYS A 5 11.40 3.54 -12.91
CA LYS A 5 10.14 4.26 -13.16
C LYS A 5 9.63 4.70 -11.79
N ILE A 6 10.03 5.91 -11.38
CA ILE A 6 9.39 6.61 -10.28
C ILE A 6 8.06 7.09 -10.85
N TYR A 7 6.96 6.44 -10.48
CA TYR A 7 5.63 6.89 -10.85
C TYR A 7 5.30 8.14 -10.03
N TYR A 8 5.80 9.29 -10.50
CA TYR A 8 5.11 10.54 -10.28
C TYR A 8 3.73 10.39 -10.94
N PHE A 9 2.66 10.85 -10.27
CA PHE A 9 1.43 11.21 -10.97
C PHE A 9 1.75 12.44 -11.86
N CYS A 10 2.49 12.23 -12.94
CA CYS A 10 2.81 13.20 -13.97
C CYS A 10 2.13 12.72 -15.25
N ASN A 11 0.89 13.18 -15.45
CA ASN A 11 0.19 12.99 -16.71
C ASN A 11 0.73 14.01 -17.73
N ILE A 12 0.79 13.60 -19.00
CA ILE A 12 1.65 14.08 -20.11
C ILE A 12 1.58 15.60 -20.47
N ASN A 13 0.86 16.47 -19.75
CA ASN A 13 0.71 17.88 -20.12
C ASN A 13 0.73 18.93 -19.01
N PHE A 14 1.12 18.61 -17.77
CA PHE A 14 1.15 19.62 -16.71
C PHE A 14 2.40 19.50 -15.83
N LYS A 15 3.34 20.44 -16.00
CA LYS A 15 4.49 20.67 -15.10
C LYS A 15 4.02 21.16 -13.73
N ARG A 16 3.33 20.33 -12.96
CA ARG A 16 2.93 20.65 -11.59
C ARG A 16 3.27 19.48 -10.69
N CYS A 17 4.38 19.61 -9.95
CA CYS A 17 4.65 18.80 -8.78
C CYS A 17 3.60 19.17 -7.73
N VAL A 18 2.47 18.45 -7.72
CA VAL A 18 1.51 18.58 -6.63
C VAL A 18 2.11 17.83 -5.45
N LEU A 19 2.51 18.56 -4.41
CA LEU A 19 2.70 17.96 -3.09
C LEU A 19 1.31 17.49 -2.65
N VAL A 20 1.04 16.20 -2.82
CA VAL A 20 -0.24 15.60 -2.46
C VAL A 20 -0.14 15.14 -1.01
N ASP A 21 -0.82 15.89 -0.13
CA ASP A 21 -0.93 15.53 1.28
C ASP A 21 -1.46 14.09 1.41
N THR A 22 -0.73 13.26 2.16
CA THR A 22 -1.09 11.86 2.44
C THR A 22 -2.53 11.75 3.00
N ARG A 23 -3.01 12.76 3.73
CA ARG A 23 -4.38 12.85 4.25
C ARG A 23 -5.46 12.89 3.16
N LYS A 24 -5.15 13.46 1.98
CA LYS A 24 -6.08 13.59 0.85
C LYS A 24 -6.05 12.40 -0.11
N VAL A 25 -5.15 11.45 0.10
CA VAL A 25 -5.02 10.25 -0.73
C VAL A 25 -6.13 9.26 -0.38
N ILE A 26 -6.87 8.78 -1.38
CA ILE A 26 -7.85 7.70 -1.23
C ILE A 26 -7.29 6.47 -1.93
N VAL A 27 -7.21 5.36 -1.19
CA VAL A 27 -6.77 4.08 -1.74
C VAL A 27 -8.00 3.34 -2.28
N VAL A 28 -7.89 2.79 -3.50
CA VAL A 28 -9.01 2.21 -4.23
C VAL A 28 -8.91 0.69 -4.24
N GLY A 29 -10.05 0.01 -4.09
CA GLY A 29 -10.16 -1.45 -4.15
C GLY A 29 -9.45 -2.13 -2.97
N ASP A 30 -8.75 -3.22 -3.28
CA ASP A 30 -8.03 -4.06 -2.32
C ASP A 30 -6.59 -3.63 -2.05
N ARG A 31 -6.26 -2.37 -2.39
CA ARG A 31 -4.92 -1.83 -2.28
C ARG A 31 -4.66 -1.29 -0.87
N ILE A 32 -3.40 -1.32 -0.49
CA ILE A 32 -2.91 -0.88 0.82
C ILE A 32 -1.69 -0.01 0.59
N LEU A 33 -1.70 1.19 1.17
CA LEU A 33 -0.59 2.12 1.16
C LEU A 33 0.28 1.88 2.39
N ILE A 34 1.55 1.57 2.17
CA ILE A 34 2.51 1.19 3.20
C ILE A 34 3.69 2.15 3.15
N LYS A 35 4.17 2.55 4.33
CA LYS A 35 5.48 3.16 4.50
C LYS A 35 6.50 2.05 4.75
N PRO A 36 7.36 1.72 3.77
CA PRO A 36 8.36 0.68 3.95
C PRO A 36 9.34 1.06 5.06
N GLU A 37 9.81 0.06 5.79
CA GLU A 37 10.96 0.22 6.67
C GLU A 37 12.24 0.36 5.84
N GLU A 38 13.20 1.13 6.34
CA GLU A 38 14.49 1.28 5.68
C GLU A 38 15.24 -0.06 5.70
N ASP A 39 15.84 -0.42 4.55
CA ASP A 39 16.62 -1.65 4.46
C ASP A 39 17.78 -1.61 5.46
N LEU A 40 17.84 -2.62 6.33
CA LEU A 40 18.92 -2.85 7.28
C LEU A 40 20.21 -3.17 6.50
N GLN A 41 20.93 -2.14 6.03
CA GLN A 41 22.22 -2.31 5.35
C GLN A 41 23.30 -2.88 6.29
N LYS A 42 23.08 -2.77 7.60
CA LYS A 42 23.86 -3.41 8.65
C LYS A 42 23.05 -4.54 9.26
N THR A 43 23.63 -5.72 9.26
CA THR A 43 23.13 -6.82 10.10
C THR A 43 23.38 -6.50 11.58
N ASN A 44 22.59 -7.09 12.49
CA ASN A 44 22.72 -6.91 13.94
C ASN A 44 24.13 -7.24 14.48
N SER A 45 24.96 -7.96 13.72
CA SER A 45 26.37 -8.26 14.02
C SER A 45 27.37 -7.18 13.59
N GLY A 46 26.91 -6.07 12.99
CA GLY A 46 27.77 -4.99 12.49
C GLY A 46 28.42 -5.29 11.13
N LEU A 47 28.08 -6.41 10.48
CA LEU A 47 28.58 -6.75 9.16
C LEU A 47 27.76 -6.02 8.08
N TYR A 48 28.46 -5.35 7.17
CA TYR A 48 27.87 -4.73 6.00
C TYR A 48 27.50 -5.81 4.96
N LEU A 49 26.28 -5.75 4.46
CA LEU A 49 25.85 -6.60 3.36
C LEU A 49 26.52 -6.15 2.06
N PRO A 50 27.09 -7.07 1.25
CA PRO A 50 27.67 -6.71 -0.03
C PRO A 50 26.56 -6.17 -0.97
N PRO A 51 26.89 -5.19 -1.84
CA PRO A 51 25.92 -4.60 -2.77
C PRO A 51 25.36 -5.70 -3.69
N GLY A 52 24.08 -6.02 -3.52
CA GLY A 52 23.38 -7.07 -4.29
C GLY A 52 22.66 -8.12 -3.46
N VAL A 53 22.97 -8.27 -2.17
CA VAL A 53 22.21 -9.19 -1.28
C VAL A 53 20.90 -8.55 -0.82
N ALA A 54 20.90 -7.26 -0.48
CA ALA A 54 19.68 -6.51 -0.15
C ALA A 54 18.64 -6.52 -1.29
N GLN A 55 19.09 -6.54 -2.54
CA GLN A 55 18.21 -6.64 -3.72
C GLN A 55 17.65 -8.06 -3.93
N LYS A 56 18.27 -9.09 -3.34
CA LYS A 56 17.77 -10.47 -3.39
C LYS A 56 16.69 -10.74 -2.34
N GLU A 57 16.49 -9.85 -1.37
CA GLU A 57 15.39 -9.98 -0.43
C GLU A 57 14.07 -9.78 -1.17
N LYS A 58 13.33 -10.89 -1.30
CA LYS A 58 12.04 -10.90 -2.02
C LYS A 58 10.93 -10.21 -1.23
N VAL A 59 11.13 -10.05 0.07
CA VAL A 59 10.17 -9.54 1.04
C VAL A 59 10.67 -8.24 1.65
N GLN A 60 9.73 -7.41 2.12
CA GLN A 60 10.02 -6.17 2.83
C GLN A 60 8.95 -5.94 3.89
N GLY A 61 9.35 -5.35 5.01
CA GLY A 61 8.47 -4.92 6.09
C GLY A 61 8.07 -3.45 5.97
N GLY A 62 6.96 -3.07 6.58
CA GLY A 62 6.54 -1.67 6.67
C GLY A 62 5.26 -1.48 7.47
N TYR A 63 4.90 -0.22 7.68
CA TYR A 63 3.70 0.18 8.42
C TYR A 63 2.59 0.63 7.48
N VAL A 64 1.37 0.18 7.73
CA VAL A 64 0.19 0.56 6.94
C VAL A 64 -0.20 1.99 7.25
N ILE A 65 -0.27 2.83 6.21
CA ILE A 65 -0.69 4.23 6.31
C ILE A 65 -2.18 4.37 5.99
N LYS A 66 -2.65 3.72 4.92
CA LYS A 66 -4.05 3.73 4.47
C LYS A 66 -4.45 2.41 3.87
N VAL A 67 -5.72 2.06 4.04
CA VAL A 67 -6.33 0.87 3.47
C VAL A 67 -7.43 1.25 2.49
N GLY A 68 -7.53 0.50 1.40
CA GLY A 68 -8.65 0.61 0.48
C GLY A 68 -9.95 0.06 1.08
N PRO A 69 -11.10 0.30 0.44
CA PRO A 69 -12.40 -0.20 0.90
C PRO A 69 -12.53 -1.73 0.84
N GLY A 70 -11.67 -2.39 0.04
CA GLY A 70 -11.66 -3.84 -0.15
C GLY A 70 -12.39 -4.28 -1.41
N TYR A 71 -12.96 -5.49 -1.37
CA TYR A 71 -13.55 -6.11 -2.56
C TYR A 71 -15.00 -5.64 -2.74
N ALA A 72 -15.29 -5.03 -3.89
CA ALA A 72 -16.64 -4.64 -4.24
C ALA A 72 -17.50 -5.89 -4.49
N ILE A 73 -18.62 -5.99 -3.78
CA ILE A 73 -19.64 -6.97 -4.07
C ILE A 73 -20.55 -6.34 -5.14
N PRO A 74 -20.73 -6.98 -6.31
CA PRO A 74 -21.74 -6.53 -7.25
C PRO A 74 -23.08 -6.63 -6.54
N ALA A 75 -23.77 -5.49 -6.38
CA ALA A 75 -25.14 -5.52 -5.90
C ALA A 75 -25.98 -6.37 -6.86
N PRO A 76 -26.91 -7.20 -6.36
CA PRO A 76 -27.91 -7.82 -7.20
C PRO A 76 -28.56 -6.72 -8.05
N VAL A 77 -28.70 -6.98 -9.35
CA VAL A 77 -29.52 -6.14 -10.22
C VAL A 77 -30.96 -6.44 -9.82
N ASP A 78 -31.43 -5.82 -8.73
CA ASP A 78 -32.87 -5.71 -8.51
C ASP A 78 -33.35 -4.71 -9.57
N ASP A 79 -33.75 -5.28 -10.70
CA ASP A 79 -34.70 -4.68 -11.61
C ASP A 79 -35.99 -4.31 -10.84
N ASP A 80 -36.66 -3.26 -11.34
CA ASP A 80 -38.11 -3.00 -11.19
C ASP A 80 -38.65 -1.88 -10.30
N GLU A 81 -37.87 -0.95 -9.72
CA GLU A 81 -38.47 0.25 -9.08
C GLU A 81 -37.70 1.56 -9.34
N PRO A 82 -38.16 2.42 -10.28
CA PRO A 82 -37.55 3.73 -10.59
C PRO A 82 -37.42 4.71 -9.41
N TRP A 83 -38.11 4.43 -8.29
CA TRP A 83 -38.12 5.25 -7.08
C TRP A 83 -37.18 4.75 -5.98
N LYS A 84 -36.54 3.58 -6.13
CA LYS A 84 -35.54 3.10 -5.17
C LYS A 84 -34.21 3.81 -5.42
N GLU A 85 -33.71 4.52 -4.41
CA GLU A 85 -32.35 5.05 -4.44
C GLU A 85 -31.37 3.88 -4.61
N LYS A 86 -30.42 4.01 -5.55
CA LYS A 86 -29.40 2.99 -5.77
C LYS A 86 -28.63 2.78 -4.48
N GLU A 87 -28.68 1.57 -3.92
CA GLU A 87 -27.87 1.24 -2.74
C GLU A 87 -26.38 1.48 -3.06
N PRO A 88 -25.61 2.09 -2.14
CA PRO A 88 -24.18 2.24 -2.32
C PRO A 88 -23.52 0.86 -2.44
N ALA A 89 -22.47 0.77 -3.26
CA ALA A 89 -21.73 -0.46 -3.46
C ALA A 89 -21.28 -1.03 -2.09
N LYS A 90 -21.63 -2.30 -1.83
CA LYS A 90 -21.21 -3.01 -0.62
C LYS A 90 -19.78 -3.52 -0.83
N TYR A 91 -18.93 -3.36 0.18
CA TYR A 91 -17.54 -3.82 0.14
C TYR A 91 -17.26 -4.84 1.23
N ILE A 92 -16.47 -5.86 0.91
CA ILE A 92 -15.84 -6.74 1.88
C ILE A 92 -14.56 -6.04 2.36
N PRO A 93 -14.43 -5.70 3.65
CA PRO A 93 -13.28 -4.95 4.15
C PRO A 93 -11.99 -5.79 4.11
N LEU A 94 -10.86 -5.08 4.11
CA LEU A 94 -9.52 -5.68 4.16
C LEU A 94 -9.18 -6.18 5.58
N GLN A 95 -8.31 -7.17 5.66
CA GLN A 95 -7.82 -7.69 6.95
C GLN A 95 -6.84 -6.72 7.65
N ALA A 96 -6.05 -6.00 6.84
CA ALA A 96 -5.13 -4.98 7.33
C ALA A 96 -5.88 -3.73 7.78
N LYS A 97 -5.39 -3.10 8.84
CA LYS A 97 -5.87 -1.83 9.36
C LYS A 97 -4.75 -0.79 9.32
N GLU A 98 -5.14 0.48 9.37
CA GLU A 98 -4.18 1.59 9.52
C GLU A 98 -3.37 1.41 10.81
N GLY A 99 -2.04 1.54 10.71
CA GLY A 99 -1.12 1.34 11.84
C GLY A 99 -0.58 -0.08 12.02
N ASP A 100 -1.14 -1.10 11.34
CA ASP A 100 -0.59 -2.46 11.42
C ASP A 100 0.81 -2.53 10.80
N PHE A 101 1.68 -3.40 11.33
CA PHE A 101 2.96 -3.75 10.69
C PHE A 101 2.74 -4.92 9.74
N VAL A 102 3.28 -4.85 8.54
CA VAL A 102 3.04 -5.84 7.48
C VAL A 102 4.32 -6.26 6.78
N LEU A 103 4.40 -7.54 6.46
CA LEU A 103 5.43 -8.10 5.60
C LEU A 103 4.83 -8.43 4.23
N PHE A 104 5.42 -7.91 3.16
CA PHE A 104 4.89 -8.04 1.80
C PHE A 104 5.98 -8.37 0.78
N LEU A 105 5.57 -8.82 -0.40
CA LEU A 105 6.48 -9.11 -1.51
C LEU A 105 6.88 -7.82 -2.25
N ARG A 106 8.19 -7.55 -2.39
CA ARG A 106 8.70 -6.39 -3.13
C ARG A 106 8.31 -6.41 -4.60
N LYS A 107 8.20 -7.60 -5.20
CA LYS A 107 7.88 -7.79 -6.62
C LYS A 107 6.53 -7.19 -7.02
N ASP A 108 5.55 -7.25 -6.12
CA ASP A 108 4.19 -6.78 -6.37
C ASP A 108 3.96 -5.37 -5.82
N ALA A 109 5.00 -4.75 -5.25
CA ALA A 109 4.96 -3.41 -4.71
C ALA A 109 5.16 -2.37 -5.80
N VAL A 110 4.32 -1.34 -5.78
CA VAL A 110 4.42 -0.17 -6.65
C VAL A 110 4.96 0.99 -5.83
N GLU A 111 6.17 1.43 -6.14
CA GLU A 111 6.82 2.57 -5.49
C GLU A 111 6.24 3.90 -5.97
N LEU A 112 6.01 4.81 -5.02
CA LEU A 112 5.55 6.17 -5.27
C LEU A 112 6.05 7.13 -4.19
N GLU A 113 6.05 8.41 -4.50
CA GLU A 113 6.53 9.45 -3.60
C GLU A 113 5.38 10.42 -3.29
N LEU A 114 5.00 10.50 -2.01
CA LEU A 114 3.97 11.41 -1.49
C LEU A 114 4.61 12.26 -0.40
N ASP A 115 4.39 13.57 -0.41
CA ASP A 115 4.98 14.50 0.57
C ASP A 115 6.52 14.37 0.73
N LYS A 116 7.23 14.05 -0.36
CA LYS A 116 8.69 13.75 -0.37
C LYS A 116 9.09 12.53 0.47
N GLN A 117 8.13 11.66 0.77
CA GLN A 117 8.33 10.39 1.44
C GLN A 117 8.09 9.26 0.45
N LYS A 118 9.02 8.30 0.43
CA LYS A 118 8.86 7.07 -0.35
C LYS A 118 7.81 6.19 0.32
N MET A 119 6.83 5.77 -0.45
CA MET A 119 5.77 4.87 -0.02
C MET A 119 5.60 3.79 -1.08
N VAL A 120 4.93 2.71 -0.70
CA VAL A 120 4.61 1.61 -1.61
C VAL A 120 3.14 1.27 -1.53
N ILE A 121 2.54 0.97 -2.69
CA ILE A 121 1.20 0.39 -2.77
C ILE A 121 1.34 -1.09 -3.11
N VAL A 122 0.63 -1.92 -2.35
CA VAL A 122 0.51 -3.36 -2.57
C VAL A 122 -0.96 -3.77 -2.57
N SER A 123 -1.29 -4.87 -3.24
CA SER A 123 -2.58 -5.54 -3.05
C SER A 123 -2.56 -6.34 -1.74
N GLN A 124 -3.72 -6.52 -1.10
CA GLN A 124 -3.87 -7.40 0.05
C GLN A 124 -3.29 -8.81 -0.21
N ASN A 125 -3.40 -9.33 -1.44
CA ASN A 125 -2.91 -10.68 -1.78
C ASN A 125 -1.39 -10.82 -1.71
N SER A 126 -0.65 -9.71 -1.80
CA SER A 126 0.82 -9.71 -1.74
C SER A 126 1.36 -9.51 -0.32
N ILE A 127 0.48 -9.31 0.66
CA ILE A 127 0.82 -9.27 2.08
C ILE A 127 0.89 -10.70 2.60
N LEU A 128 2.03 -11.06 3.18
CA LEU A 128 2.30 -12.38 3.71
C LEU A 128 1.90 -12.50 5.18
N LEU A 129 2.02 -11.40 5.93
CA LEU A 129 1.94 -11.38 7.40
C LEU A 129 1.50 -9.99 7.85
N ILE A 130 0.64 -9.95 8.87
CA ILE A 130 0.22 -8.76 9.59
C ILE A 130 0.56 -8.97 11.07
N LEU A 131 1.33 -8.06 11.64
CA LEU A 131 1.66 -7.99 13.06
C LEU A 131 0.82 -6.90 13.71
N ARG A 132 0.06 -7.30 14.72
CA ARG A 132 -0.73 -6.41 15.57
C ARG A 132 -0.41 -6.76 17.02
N ASP A 133 0.27 -5.84 17.69
CA ASP A 133 0.58 -6.00 19.10
C ASP A 133 -0.67 -5.62 19.92
N GLU A 134 -1.58 -6.60 20.12
CA GLU A 134 -2.75 -6.42 20.99
C GLU A 134 -2.36 -6.48 22.49
N ASP A 135 -1.19 -7.05 22.80
CA ASP A 135 -0.69 -7.25 24.18
C ASP A 135 -0.23 -5.96 24.90
N LEU A 136 -0.09 -4.82 24.21
CA LEU A 136 0.23 -3.52 24.82
C LEU A 136 -1.02 -2.76 25.32
N LEU A 137 -2.22 -3.31 25.12
CA LEU A 137 -3.49 -2.69 25.46
C LEU A 137 -4.19 -3.34 26.67
N THR A 138 -3.54 -4.30 27.34
CA THR A 138 -4.01 -4.91 28.60
C THR A 138 -3.24 -4.32 29.78
#